data_AF-A0A7C7MQC8-F1
#
_entry.id   AF-A0A7C7MQC8-F1
#
_cell.length_a   1.000
_cell.length_b   1.000
_cell.length_c   1.000
_cell.angle_alpha   90.00
_cell.angle_beta   90.00
_cell.angle_gamma   90.00
#
_symmetry.space_group_name_H-M   'P 1'
#
loop_
_entity.id
_entity.type
_entity.pdbx_description
1 polymer ?
#
loop_
_entity_poly.entity_id
_entity_poly.type
_entity_poly.pdbx_seq_one_letter_code
_entity_poly.pdbx_strand_id
1 'polypeptide(L)'
;MSTIVLLTSDNFLKWLIVLNLLLLLLVAIMVVPEKENWRHVFDLTRFRERPDKIDPSTYKQRMREALMTKIRVFYDLTRDEMALKTPAEIQSMIGDPRLVELAYSQNVSYSPEKQRELLQTIRRWG
;
A
#
# COMPACT_ATOMS: atom_id res chain seq x y z
N MET A 1 26.09 -10.77 38.68
CA MET A 1 26.93 -11.80 39.33
C MET A 1 26.17 -12.74 40.29
N SER A 2 24.84 -12.64 40.47
CA SER A 2 24.16 -13.34 41.59
C SER A 2 23.29 -14.56 41.24
N THR A 3 22.81 -14.72 39.99
CA THR A 3 21.83 -15.79 39.66
C THR A 3 22.46 -17.12 39.26
N ILE A 4 23.58 -17.12 38.54
CA ILE A 4 24.30 -18.36 38.14
C ILE A 4 24.95 -19.04 39.36
N VAL A 5 25.29 -18.27 40.38
CA VAL A 5 25.91 -18.77 41.63
C VAL A 5 24.92 -19.57 42.48
N LEU A 6 23.62 -19.37 42.33
CA LEU A 6 22.58 -20.03 43.16
C LEU A 6 22.27 -21.47 42.73
N LEU A 7 22.54 -21.86 41.47
CA LEU A 7 22.24 -23.21 40.97
C LEU A 7 23.36 -24.24 41.24
N THR A 8 24.61 -23.78 41.34
CA THR A 8 25.77 -24.66 41.58
C THR A 8 26.94 -23.85 42.12
N SER A 9 27.63 -24.34 43.17
CA SER A 9 28.81 -23.68 43.73
C SER A 9 30.10 -24.04 42.98
N ASP A 10 30.08 -25.13 42.21
CA ASP A 10 31.25 -25.66 41.50
C ASP A 10 31.60 -24.79 40.28
N ASN A 11 32.86 -24.36 40.22
CA ASN A 11 33.37 -23.50 39.17
C ASN A 11 33.32 -24.18 37.79
N PHE A 12 33.57 -25.49 37.72
CA PHE A 12 33.55 -26.25 36.47
C PHE A 12 32.13 -26.32 35.88
N LEU A 13 31.13 -26.58 36.73
CA LEU A 13 29.73 -26.68 36.30
C LEU A 13 29.18 -25.35 35.77
N LYS A 14 29.60 -24.22 36.36
CA LYS A 14 29.24 -22.87 35.88
C LYS A 14 29.74 -22.64 34.45
N TRP A 15 31.00 -22.99 34.17
CA TRP A 15 31.57 -22.85 32.84
C TRP A 15 30.88 -23.73 31.81
N LEU A 16 30.49 -24.96 32.20
CA LEU A 16 29.76 -25.89 31.33
C LEU A 16 28.38 -25.33 30.94
N ILE A 17 27.63 -24.76 31.91
CA ILE A 17 26.32 -24.15 31.65
C ILE A 17 26.45 -22.93 30.72
N VAL A 18 27.43 -22.05 30.98
CA VAL A 18 27.68 -20.87 30.13
C VAL A 18 28.04 -21.29 28.71
N LEU A 19 28.90 -22.29 28.56
CA LEU A 19 29.29 -22.82 27.25
C LEU A 19 28.09 -23.42 26.51
N ASN A 20 27.21 -24.14 27.22
CA ASN A 20 26.00 -24.71 26.62
C ASN A 20 25.00 -23.64 26.15
N LEU A 21 24.77 -22.60 26.96
CA LEU A 21 23.91 -21.46 26.58
C LEU A 21 24.46 -20.71 25.37
N LEU A 22 25.78 -20.51 25.32
CA LEU A 22 26.45 -19.89 24.18
C LEU A 22 26.32 -20.76 22.92
N LEU A 23 26.45 -22.08 23.05
CA LEU A 23 26.25 -23.01 21.94
C LEU A 23 24.81 -22.96 21.39
N LEU A 24 23.82 -22.93 22.28
CA LEU A 24 22.41 -22.78 21.91
C LEU A 24 22.14 -21.47 21.18
N LEU A 25 22.73 -20.35 21.64
CA LEU A 25 22.61 -19.05 20.98
C LEU A 25 23.20 -19.09 19.55
N LEU A 26 24.35 -19.72 19.36
CA LEU A 26 24.98 -19.85 18.04
C LEU A 26 24.11 -20.66 17.08
N VAL A 27 23.53 -21.77 17.54
CA VAL A 27 22.59 -22.56 16.74
C VAL A 27 21.35 -21.74 16.38
N ALA A 28 20.79 -20.99 17.34
CA ALA A 28 19.63 -20.14 17.09
C ALA A 28 19.90 -19.08 16.01
N ILE A 29 21.09 -18.49 15.98
CA ILE A 29 21.48 -17.53 14.92
C ILE A 29 21.66 -18.23 13.57
N MET A 30 22.26 -19.43 13.55
CA MET A 30 22.49 -20.20 12.33
C MET A 30 21.18 -20.69 11.68
N VAL A 31 20.17 -21.02 12.48
CA VAL A 31 18.85 -21.52 12.02
C VAL A 31 17.97 -20.42 11.41
N VAL A 32 18.42 -19.16 11.33
CA VAL A 32 17.69 -18.09 10.64
C VAL A 32 18.25 -17.89 9.22
N PRO A 33 17.76 -18.64 8.21
CA PRO A 33 18.33 -18.62 6.86
C PRO A 33 18.13 -17.31 6.12
N GLU A 34 17.13 -16.49 6.51
CA GLU A 34 16.82 -15.25 5.79
C GLU A 34 16.36 -14.16 6.76
N LYS A 35 17.30 -13.52 7.47
CA LYS A 35 16.98 -12.31 8.23
C LYS A 35 16.65 -11.20 7.23
N GLU A 36 15.37 -10.91 7.04
CA GLU A 36 14.93 -9.80 6.20
C GLU A 36 15.62 -8.51 6.64
N ASN A 37 16.11 -7.76 5.65
CA ASN A 37 16.81 -6.51 5.91
C ASN A 37 15.80 -5.46 6.39
N TRP A 38 15.74 -5.25 7.71
CA TRP A 38 14.96 -4.20 8.35
C TRP A 38 15.33 -2.79 7.86
N ARG A 39 16.50 -2.63 7.24
CA ARG A 39 16.84 -1.44 6.47
C ARG A 39 16.38 -1.63 5.03
N HIS A 40 15.39 -0.85 4.62
CA HIS A 40 15.01 -0.74 3.21
C HIS A 40 16.20 -0.17 2.41
N VAL A 41 16.95 -1.03 1.74
CA VAL A 41 18.03 -0.63 0.83
C VAL A 41 17.47 -0.66 -0.58
N PHE A 42 17.27 0.51 -1.17
CA PHE A 42 16.82 0.65 -2.55
C PHE A 42 18.02 0.38 -3.47
N ASP A 43 18.11 -0.84 -3.99
CA ASP A 43 19.17 -1.25 -4.91
C ASP A 43 18.79 -0.87 -6.34
N LEU A 44 19.48 0.10 -6.92
CA LEU A 44 19.26 0.59 -8.29
C LEU A 44 19.75 -0.40 -9.37
N THR A 45 20.52 -1.44 -8.98
CA THR A 45 21.04 -2.45 -9.92
C THR A 45 20.15 -3.67 -10.03
N ARG A 46 19.35 -3.95 -8.99
CA ARG A 46 18.33 -5.00 -8.99
C ARG A 46 16.94 -4.36 -9.02
N PHE A 47 16.45 -4.05 -10.22
CA PHE A 47 15.05 -3.73 -10.45
C PHE A 47 14.19 -4.98 -10.18
N ARG A 48 13.87 -5.25 -8.92
CA ARG A 48 12.80 -6.19 -8.56
C ARG A 48 11.47 -5.53 -8.93
N GLU A 49 10.67 -6.20 -9.75
CA GLU A 49 9.31 -5.74 -10.01
C GLU A 49 8.55 -5.70 -8.68
N ARG A 50 7.89 -4.56 -8.41
CA ARG A 50 7.16 -4.36 -7.15
C ARG A 50 6.11 -5.47 -7.04
N PRO A 51 6.05 -6.23 -5.93
CA PRO A 51 5.09 -7.33 -5.77
C PRO A 51 3.64 -6.88 -5.97
N ASP A 52 3.32 -5.62 -5.60
CA ASP A 52 2.01 -5.00 -5.80
C ASP A 52 2.05 -3.89 -6.87
N LYS A 53 2.48 -4.22 -8.08
CA LYS A 53 2.37 -3.29 -9.20
C LYS A 53 0.92 -3.16 -9.62
N ILE A 54 0.38 -1.95 -9.53
CA ILE A 54 -1.01 -1.71 -9.89
C ILE A 54 -1.17 -1.90 -11.40
N ASP A 55 -2.14 -2.73 -11.79
CA ASP A 55 -2.40 -3.03 -13.20
C ASP A 55 -2.75 -1.75 -13.99
N PRO A 56 -2.01 -1.42 -15.06
CA PRO A 56 -2.33 -0.31 -15.95
C PRO A 56 -3.73 -0.40 -16.56
N SER A 57 -4.26 -1.61 -16.77
CA SER A 57 -5.59 -1.82 -17.38
C SER A 57 -6.71 -1.20 -16.54
N THR A 58 -6.57 -1.25 -15.21
CA THR A 58 -7.54 -0.73 -14.23
C THR A 58 -7.51 0.78 -14.07
N TYR A 59 -6.58 1.48 -14.73
CA TYR A 59 -6.34 2.91 -14.51
C TYR A 59 -7.58 3.76 -14.77
N LYS A 60 -8.33 3.47 -15.85
CA LYS A 60 -9.58 4.19 -16.16
C LYS A 60 -10.64 4.01 -15.08
N GLN A 61 -10.80 2.78 -14.58
CA GLN A 61 -11.76 2.48 -13.52
C GLN A 61 -11.42 3.25 -12.25
N ARG A 62 -10.14 3.28 -11.86
CA ARG A 62 -9.68 4.05 -10.70
C ARG A 62 -9.89 5.56 -10.87
N MET A 63 -9.69 6.10 -12.07
CA MET A 63 -9.99 7.51 -12.34
C MET A 63 -11.49 7.82 -12.16
N ARG A 64 -12.37 6.94 -12.64
CA ARG A 64 -13.82 7.07 -12.46
C ARG A 64 -14.23 6.97 -10.99
N GLU A 65 -13.68 6.01 -10.26
CA GLU A 65 -13.92 5.85 -8.82
C GLU A 65 -13.42 7.07 -8.03
N ALA A 66 -12.27 7.64 -8.41
CA ALA A 66 -11.74 8.86 -7.82
C ALA A 66 -12.65 10.07 -8.11
N LEU A 67 -13.14 10.23 -9.34
CA LEU A 67 -14.10 11.27 -9.69
C LEU A 67 -15.40 11.14 -8.87
N MET A 68 -16.00 9.95 -8.82
CA MET A 68 -17.21 9.70 -8.03
C MET A 68 -17.00 9.95 -6.54
N THR A 69 -15.85 9.53 -6.00
CA THR A 69 -15.49 9.83 -4.61
C THR A 69 -15.32 11.33 -4.39
N LYS A 70 -14.77 12.07 -5.37
CA LYS A 70 -14.62 13.51 -5.26
C LYS A 70 -15.96 14.24 -5.30
N ILE A 71 -16.88 13.85 -6.19
CA ILE A 71 -18.26 14.36 -6.21
C ILE A 71 -18.94 14.12 -4.87
N ARG A 72 -18.72 12.94 -4.29
CA ARG A 72 -19.28 12.59 -2.98
C ARG A 72 -18.82 13.55 -1.90
N VAL A 73 -17.51 13.77 -1.81
CA VAL A 73 -16.90 14.64 -0.80
C VAL A 73 -17.27 16.10 -1.03
N PHE A 74 -17.35 16.56 -2.28
CA PHE A 74 -17.67 17.96 -2.60
C PHE A 74 -19.11 18.33 -2.23
N TYR A 75 -20.07 17.43 -2.45
CA TYR A 75 -21.48 17.64 -2.12
C TYR A 75 -21.89 17.10 -0.74
N ASP A 76 -20.91 16.69 0.08
CA ASP A 76 -21.11 16.09 1.41
C ASP A 76 -22.11 14.92 1.43
N LEU A 77 -22.11 14.12 0.35
CA LEU A 77 -23.02 13.00 0.18
C LEU A 77 -22.50 11.76 0.91
N THR A 78 -23.39 11.00 1.53
CA THR A 78 -23.06 9.63 1.95
C THR A 78 -23.04 8.68 0.75
N ARG A 79 -22.47 7.48 0.93
CA ARG A 79 -22.42 6.47 -0.14
C ARG A 79 -23.82 6.05 -0.61
N ASP A 80 -24.76 5.99 0.31
CA ASP A 80 -26.14 5.58 0.04
C ASP A 80 -26.92 6.70 -0.66
N GLU A 81 -26.73 7.96 -0.23
CA GLU A 81 -27.33 9.12 -0.91
C GLU A 81 -26.82 9.27 -2.34
N MET A 82 -25.55 8.99 -2.59
CA MET A 82 -24.98 8.96 -3.94
C MET A 82 -25.60 7.85 -4.81
N ALA A 83 -25.93 6.69 -4.24
CA ALA A 83 -26.55 5.59 -4.97
C ALA A 83 -28.02 5.87 -5.34
N LEU A 84 -28.69 6.73 -4.57
CA LEU A 84 -30.06 7.17 -4.84
C LEU A 84 -30.15 8.25 -5.94
N LYS A 85 -29.04 8.94 -6.25
CA LYS A 85 -29.05 9.98 -7.29
C LYS A 85 -29.11 9.39 -8.68
N THR A 86 -29.92 10.02 -9.53
CA THR A 86 -30.01 9.63 -10.93
C THR A 86 -28.72 10.01 -11.67
N PRO A 87 -28.35 9.27 -12.73
CA PRO A 87 -27.20 9.63 -13.56
C PRO A 87 -27.26 11.07 -14.08
N ALA A 88 -28.45 11.59 -14.40
CA ALA A 88 -28.62 12.95 -14.88
C ALA A 88 -28.29 14.01 -13.81
N GLU A 89 -28.64 13.77 -12.55
CA GLU A 89 -28.28 14.67 -11.44
C GLU A 89 -26.77 14.66 -11.17
N ILE A 90 -26.12 13.49 -11.28
CA ILE A 90 -24.66 13.42 -11.12
C ILE A 90 -23.97 14.17 -12.27
N GLN A 91 -24.52 14.13 -13.49
CA GLN A 91 -24.00 14.89 -14.62
C GLN A 91 -24.11 16.41 -14.43
N SER A 92 -25.24 16.89 -13.91
CA SER A 92 -25.41 18.33 -13.61
C SER A 92 -24.52 18.79 -12.46
N MET A 93 -24.22 17.91 -11.50
CA MET A 93 -23.27 18.17 -10.41
C MET A 93 -21.83 18.32 -10.90
N ILE A 94 -21.41 17.58 -11.92
CA ILE A 94 -20.05 17.66 -12.46
C ILE A 94 -19.83 18.98 -13.22
N GLY A 95 -20.80 19.41 -14.02
CA GLY A 95 -20.76 20.66 -14.79
C GLY A 95 -19.81 20.67 -16.00
N ASP A 96 -18.74 19.85 -16.00
CA ASP A 96 -17.80 19.73 -17.12
C ASP A 96 -18.16 18.56 -18.07
N PRO A 97 -18.47 18.84 -19.36
CA PRO A 97 -18.81 17.82 -20.35
C PRO A 97 -17.76 16.72 -20.51
N ARG A 98 -16.46 17.06 -20.35
CA ARG A 98 -15.36 16.09 -20.54
C ARG A 98 -15.28 15.08 -19.40
N LEU A 99 -15.63 15.51 -18.19
CA LEU A 99 -15.68 14.64 -17.01
C LEU A 99 -16.96 13.78 -17.00
N VAL A 100 -18.06 14.31 -17.53
CA VAL A 100 -19.28 13.55 -17.79
C VAL A 100 -19.01 12.42 -18.79
N GLU A 101 -18.32 12.71 -19.89
CA GLU A 101 -17.89 11.68 -20.83
C GLU A 101 -17.03 10.62 -20.13
N LEU A 102 -16.05 11.00 -19.31
CA LEU A 102 -15.23 10.02 -18.58
C LEU A 102 -16.04 9.12 -17.63
N ALA A 103 -17.09 9.67 -17.00
CA ALA A 103 -17.92 8.92 -16.04
C ALA A 103 -18.79 7.84 -16.71
N TYR A 104 -19.29 8.11 -17.91
CA TYR A 104 -20.29 7.27 -18.59
C TYR A 104 -19.77 6.57 -19.86
N SER A 105 -18.66 7.02 -20.45
CA SER A 105 -18.13 6.46 -21.69
C SER A 105 -17.29 5.21 -21.41
N GLN A 106 -17.84 4.03 -21.71
CA GLN A 106 -17.13 2.75 -21.58
C GLN A 106 -16.11 2.51 -22.71
N ASN A 107 -16.31 3.13 -23.89
CA ASN A 107 -15.63 2.73 -25.14
C ASN A 107 -14.57 3.70 -25.66
N VAL A 108 -14.31 4.83 -24.99
CA VAL A 108 -13.31 5.79 -25.47
C VAL A 108 -11.91 5.42 -24.96
N SER A 109 -11.00 5.14 -25.89
CA SER A 109 -9.58 4.98 -25.57
C SER A 109 -8.91 6.35 -25.52
N TYR A 110 -8.68 6.86 -24.31
CA TYR A 110 -7.93 8.09 -24.11
C TYR A 110 -6.42 7.82 -24.20
N SER A 111 -5.70 8.64 -24.97
CA SER A 111 -4.24 8.71 -24.92
C SER A 111 -3.77 9.01 -23.49
N PRO A 112 -2.60 8.50 -23.05
CA PRO A 112 -2.05 8.76 -21.72
C PRO A 112 -1.97 10.25 -21.36
N GLU A 113 -1.73 11.12 -22.34
CA GLU A 113 -1.68 12.57 -22.15
C GLU A 113 -3.05 13.15 -21.77
N LYS A 114 -4.10 12.78 -22.52
CA LYS A 114 -5.48 13.18 -22.22
C LYS A 114 -5.93 12.67 -20.85
N GLN A 115 -5.52 11.46 -20.46
CA GLN A 115 -5.84 10.93 -19.13
C GLN A 115 -5.20 11.77 -18.02
N ARG A 116 -3.95 12.22 -18.21
CA ARG A 116 -3.28 13.13 -17.26
C ARG A 116 -3.97 14.48 -17.19
N GLU A 117 -4.38 15.04 -18.33
CA GLU A 117 -5.14 16.30 -18.38
C GLU A 117 -6.47 16.16 -17.60
N LEU A 118 -7.24 15.09 -17.86
CA LEU A 118 -8.48 14.81 -17.13
C LEU A 118 -8.23 14.65 -15.63
N LEU A 119 -7.15 13.97 -15.22
CA LEU A 119 -6.80 13.84 -13.80
C LEU A 119 -6.45 15.19 -13.17
N GLN A 120 -5.75 16.07 -13.90
CA GLN A 120 -5.48 17.43 -13.44
C GLN A 120 -6.77 18.25 -13.30
N THR A 121 -7.70 18.11 -14.24
CA THR A 121 -9.03 18.72 -14.15
C THR A 121 -9.78 18.19 -12.93
N ILE A 122 -9.84 16.86 -12.74
CA ILE A 122 -10.42 16.24 -11.54
C ILE A 122 -9.75 16.78 -10.28
N ARG A 123 -8.43 16.97 -10.26
CA ARG A 123 -7.71 17.51 -9.10
C ARG A 123 -8.06 18.97 -8.82
N ARG A 124 -8.24 19.80 -9.85
CA ARG A 124 -8.63 21.22 -9.75
C ARG A 124 -10.12 21.40 -9.47
N TRP A 125 -10.95 20.44 -9.83
CA TRP A 125 -12.40 20.46 -9.64
C TRP A 125 -12.75 20.42 -8.15
N GLY A 126 -13.26 21.52 -7.61
CA GLY A 126 -13.46 21.80 -6.19
C GLY A 126 -13.53 23.30 -6.00
#